data_AF-A0A1B1B8I1-F1
#
_entry.id   AF-A0A1B1B8I1-F1
#
_cell.length_a   1.000
_cell.length_b   1.000
_cell.length_c   1.000
_cell.angle_alpha   90.00
_cell.angle_beta   90.00
_cell.angle_gamma   90.00
#
_symmetry.space_group_name_H-M   'P 1'
#
loop_
_entity.id
_entity.type
_entity.pdbx_description
1 polymer ?
#
loop_
_entity_poly.entity_id
_entity_poly.type
_entity_poly.pdbx_seq_one_letter_code
_entity_poly.pdbx_strand_id
1 'polypeptide(L)'
;MDEYAWPTSAEVRDADVVRRSWAATVAALPVGARITGEIIGRQPFGVFIRIEGFPDAVGLAEITAMPLGTDLPALGARVSGEVFWHAHNHQVRIRLDEWREADE
;
A
#
# COMPACT_ATOMS: atom_id res chain seq x y z
N MET A 1 -13.20 -1.50 -18.54
CA MET A 1 -13.85 -1.88 -17.27
C MET A 1 -12.84 -2.71 -16.49
N ASP A 2 -11.86 -2.05 -15.89
CA ASP A 2 -10.80 -2.67 -15.04
C ASP A 2 -10.43 -1.71 -13.88
N GLU A 3 -11.36 -0.82 -13.53
CA GLU A 3 -11.12 0.25 -12.53
C GLU A 3 -10.88 -0.30 -11.11
N TYR A 4 -11.32 -1.54 -10.84
CA TYR A 4 -11.15 -2.24 -9.56
C TYR A 4 -10.61 -3.67 -9.77
N ALA A 5 -9.35 -3.78 -10.16
CA ALA A 5 -8.65 -5.06 -10.21
C ALA A 5 -8.10 -5.41 -8.81
N TRP A 6 -8.46 -6.59 -8.30
CA TRP A 6 -7.69 -7.20 -7.22
C TRP A 6 -6.28 -7.52 -7.75
N PRO A 7 -5.22 -7.28 -6.96
CA PRO A 7 -3.89 -7.68 -7.37
C PRO A 7 -3.90 -9.19 -7.64
N THR A 8 -3.35 -9.58 -8.77
CA THR A 8 -3.32 -10.99 -9.15
C THR A 8 -2.41 -11.75 -8.19
N SER A 9 -2.62 -13.06 -8.05
CA SER A 9 -1.76 -13.90 -7.18
C SER A 9 -0.28 -13.93 -7.62
N ALA A 10 0.05 -13.40 -8.81
CA ALA A 10 1.44 -13.22 -9.24
C ALA A 10 2.10 -11.99 -8.59
N GLU A 11 1.29 -10.95 -8.33
CA GLU A 11 1.72 -9.66 -7.79
C GLU A 11 1.82 -9.68 -6.26
N VAL A 12 0.99 -10.49 -5.60
CA VAL A 12 1.05 -10.74 -4.16
C VAL A 12 1.83 -12.02 -3.91
N ARG A 13 2.80 -11.99 -2.99
CA ARG A 13 3.52 -13.19 -2.56
C ARG A 13 2.60 -14.16 -1.82
N ASP A 14 2.97 -15.43 -1.80
CA ASP A 14 2.25 -16.46 -1.06
C ASP A 14 2.05 -16.04 0.41
N ALA A 15 0.85 -16.27 0.95
CA ALA A 15 0.50 -15.83 2.29
C ALA A 15 1.39 -16.45 3.39
N ASP A 16 1.93 -17.65 3.17
CA ASP A 16 2.90 -18.28 4.09
C ASP A 16 4.23 -17.51 4.10
N VAL A 17 4.70 -17.07 2.93
CA VAL A 17 5.93 -16.28 2.80
C VAL A 17 5.76 -14.93 3.50
N VAL A 18 4.66 -14.23 3.25
CA VAL A 18 4.35 -12.96 3.93
C VAL A 18 4.33 -13.14 5.44
N ARG A 19 3.69 -14.21 5.93
CA ARG A 19 3.62 -14.50 7.37
C ARG A 19 5.00 -14.75 7.98
N ARG A 20 5.88 -15.48 7.31
CA ARG A 20 7.25 -15.76 7.81
C ARG A 20 8.15 -14.54 7.77
N SER A 21 8.05 -13.73 6.71
CA SER A 21 8.84 -12.51 6.54
C SER A 21 8.29 -11.31 7.32
N TRP A 22 7.07 -11.39 7.88
CA TRP A 22 6.39 -10.26 8.54
C TRP A 22 7.25 -9.55 9.60
N ALA A 23 7.92 -10.30 10.47
CA ALA A 23 8.77 -9.71 11.50
C ALA A 23 9.93 -8.90 10.91
N ALA A 24 10.52 -9.38 9.81
CA ALA A 24 11.57 -8.67 9.08
C ALA A 24 11.01 -7.44 8.35
N THR A 25 9.82 -7.56 7.75
CA THR A 25 9.10 -6.44 7.11
C THR A 25 8.87 -5.31 8.12
N VAL A 26 8.28 -5.60 9.28
CA VAL A 26 8.00 -4.60 10.32
C VAL A 26 9.28 -3.94 10.84
N ALA A 27 10.36 -4.73 10.98
CA ALA A 27 11.66 -4.20 11.42
C ALA A 27 12.30 -3.27 10.38
N ALA A 28 12.14 -3.57 9.09
CA ALA A 28 12.72 -2.80 8.00
C ALA A 28 11.86 -1.60 7.55
N LEU A 29 10.55 -1.66 7.80
CA LEU A 29 9.58 -0.62 7.48
C LEU A 29 8.89 -0.11 8.77
N PRO A 30 9.62 0.50 9.72
CA PRO A 30 8.99 1.02 10.93
C PRO A 30 7.93 2.09 10.62
N VAL A 31 7.02 2.35 11.56
CA VAL A 31 6.08 3.49 11.44
C VAL A 31 6.88 4.79 11.27
N GLY A 32 6.47 5.63 10.32
CA GLY A 32 7.22 6.82 9.89
C GLY A 32 8.25 6.55 8.79
N ALA A 33 8.46 5.30 8.37
CA ALA A 33 9.37 5.00 7.26
C ALA A 33 8.79 5.50 5.94
N ARG A 34 9.62 6.21 5.17
CA ARG A 34 9.32 6.62 3.79
C ARG A 34 9.42 5.40 2.88
N ILE A 35 8.41 5.18 2.07
CA ILE A 35 8.38 4.12 1.07
C ILE A 35 8.09 4.69 -0.31
N THR A 36 8.54 3.98 -1.32
CA THR A 36 8.09 4.13 -2.70
C THR A 36 7.56 2.79 -3.18
N GLY A 37 6.58 2.83 -4.07
CA GLY A 37 5.93 1.63 -4.55
C GLY A 37 5.09 1.84 -5.79
N GLU A 38 4.61 0.75 -6.34
CA GLU A 38 3.74 0.75 -7.52
C GLU A 38 2.34 0.27 -7.16
N ILE A 39 1.30 0.91 -7.69
CA ILE A 39 -0.08 0.46 -7.51
C ILE A 39 -0.29 -0.85 -8.27
N ILE A 40 -0.50 -1.94 -7.54
CA ILE A 40 -0.78 -3.27 -8.09
C ILE A 40 -2.26 -3.66 -7.98
N GLY A 41 -3.08 -2.83 -7.34
CA GLY A 41 -4.51 -3.06 -7.26
C GLY A 41 -5.27 -1.83 -6.81
N ARG A 42 -6.47 -1.67 -7.34
CA ARG A 42 -7.42 -0.61 -6.95
C ARG A 42 -8.68 -1.25 -6.43
N GLN A 43 -9.21 -0.74 -5.34
CA GLN A 43 -10.45 -1.18 -4.73
C GLN A 43 -11.28 0.06 -4.34
N PRO A 44 -12.60 -0.08 -4.20
CA PRO A 44 -13.46 1.03 -3.77
C PRO A 44 -13.12 1.54 -2.36
N PHE A 45 -12.35 0.78 -1.56
CA PHE A 45 -11.91 1.18 -0.23
C PHE A 45 -10.44 1.64 -0.16
N GLY A 46 -9.67 1.54 -1.25
CA GLY A 46 -8.25 1.88 -1.23
C GLY A 46 -7.45 1.32 -2.39
N VAL A 47 -6.13 1.51 -2.33
CA VAL A 47 -5.18 0.98 -3.31
C VAL A 47 -4.14 0.08 -2.66
N PHE A 48 -3.77 -0.98 -3.36
CA PHE A 48 -2.70 -1.88 -2.98
C PHE A 48 -1.40 -1.46 -3.66
N ILE A 49 -0.34 -1.39 -2.87
CA ILE A 49 0.96 -0.87 -3.28
C ILE A 49 1.99 -1.97 -3.08
N ARG A 50 2.74 -2.28 -4.13
CA ARG A 50 3.95 -3.10 -4.03
C ARG A 50 5.10 -2.21 -3.60
N ILE A 51 5.65 -2.46 -2.41
CA ILE A 51 6.72 -1.64 -1.85
C ILE A 51 8.05 -2.03 -2.50
N GLU A 52 8.78 -1.05 -3.03
CA GLU A 52 10.09 -1.29 -3.63
C GLU A 52 11.10 -1.77 -2.59
N GLY A 53 11.84 -2.83 -2.92
CA GLY A 53 12.79 -3.47 -1.99
C GLY A 53 12.15 -4.43 -0.97
N PHE A 54 10.82 -4.44 -0.85
CA PHE A 54 10.08 -5.30 0.08
C PHE A 54 8.99 -6.10 -0.67
N PRO A 55 9.37 -7.07 -1.52
CA PRO A 55 8.41 -7.82 -2.33
C PRO A 55 7.45 -8.67 -1.48
N ASP A 56 7.84 -9.03 -0.26
CA ASP A 56 7.01 -9.79 0.69
C ASP A 56 6.06 -8.88 1.50
N ALA A 57 6.07 -7.58 1.25
CA ALA A 57 5.22 -6.60 1.91
C ALA A 57 4.26 -5.96 0.92
N VAL A 58 2.97 -5.96 1.25
CA VAL A 58 1.95 -5.22 0.50
C VAL A 58 1.49 -4.05 1.34
N GLY A 59 1.60 -2.86 0.77
CA GLY A 59 1.04 -1.63 1.31
C GLY A 59 -0.44 -1.51 0.97
N LEU A 60 -1.22 -0.98 1.90
CA LEU A 60 -2.61 -0.58 1.68
C LEU A 60 -2.75 0.90 2.03
N ALA A 61 -3.20 1.70 1.06
CA ALA A 61 -3.61 3.08 1.30
C ALA A 61 -5.14 3.17 1.18
N GLU A 62 -5.81 3.50 2.28
CA GLU A 62 -7.28 3.58 2.35
C GLU A 62 -7.79 4.94 1.90
N ILE A 63 -8.93 4.94 1.20
CA ILE A 63 -9.59 6.18 0.75
C ILE A 63 -10.02 7.09 1.91
N THR A 64 -10.10 6.58 3.14
CA THR A 64 -10.40 7.41 4.32
C THR A 64 -9.29 8.43 4.60
N ALA A 65 -8.09 8.19 4.08
CA ALA A 65 -6.97 9.13 4.18
C ALA A 65 -6.83 10.02 2.93
N MET A 66 -7.72 9.88 1.94
CA MET A 66 -7.65 10.54 0.63
C MET A 66 -8.40 11.89 0.65
N PRO A 67 -7.92 12.92 -0.07
CA PRO A 67 -8.60 14.19 -0.20
C PRO A 67 -9.96 14.03 -0.90
N LEU A 68 -10.94 14.85 -0.53
CA LEU A 68 -12.22 14.89 -1.21
C LEU A 68 -12.04 15.41 -2.63
N GLY A 69 -12.52 14.67 -3.63
CA GLY A 69 -12.45 15.07 -5.04
C GLY A 69 -11.18 14.63 -5.78
N THR A 70 -10.28 13.89 -5.14
CA THR A 70 -9.16 13.22 -5.82
C THR A 70 -9.64 11.92 -6.49
N ASP A 71 -8.98 11.47 -7.56
CA ASP A 71 -9.18 10.12 -8.12
C ASP A 71 -8.19 9.12 -7.51
N LEU A 72 -8.56 7.85 -7.46
CA LEU A 72 -7.61 6.81 -7.06
C LEU A 72 -6.43 6.79 -8.02
N PRO A 73 -5.18 6.62 -7.54
CA PRO A 73 -4.04 6.49 -8.43
C PRO A 73 -4.23 5.32 -9.41
N ALA A 74 -3.75 5.48 -10.64
CA ALA A 74 -3.91 4.48 -11.69
C ALA A 74 -3.15 3.18 -11.35
N LEU A 75 -3.64 2.04 -11.84
CA LEU A 75 -2.89 0.78 -11.77
C LEU A 75 -1.55 0.94 -12.51
N GLY A 76 -0.45 0.48 -11.90
CA GLY A 76 0.91 0.67 -12.39
C GLY A 76 1.52 2.05 -12.10
N ALA A 77 0.79 2.97 -11.47
CA ALA A 77 1.34 4.27 -11.08
C ALA A 77 2.37 4.10 -9.95
N ARG A 78 3.46 4.85 -10.01
CA ARG A 78 4.44 4.92 -8.93
C ARG A 78 4.03 5.97 -7.93
N VAL A 79 3.93 5.57 -6.67
CA VAL A 79 3.52 6.43 -5.56
C VAL A 79 4.61 6.44 -4.48
N SER A 80 4.59 7.49 -3.67
CA SER A 80 5.42 7.59 -2.48
C SER A 80 4.55 7.88 -1.26
N GLY A 81 4.98 7.41 -0.11
CA GLY A 81 4.20 7.55 1.11
C GLY A 81 5.01 7.22 2.35
N GLU A 82 4.28 7.14 3.46
CA GLU A 82 4.83 6.83 4.77
C GLU A 82 4.06 5.66 5.38
N VAL A 83 4.77 4.78 6.08
CA VAL A 83 4.14 3.74 6.88
C VAL A 83 3.45 4.38 8.08
N PHE A 84 2.12 4.33 8.09
CA PHE A 84 1.30 4.87 9.17
C PHE A 84 1.09 3.84 10.29
N TRP A 85 0.93 2.55 9.94
CA TRP A 85 0.57 1.51 10.91
C TRP A 85 0.83 0.09 10.37
N HIS A 86 1.11 -0.87 11.27
CA HIS A 86 1.18 -2.31 10.97
C HIS A 86 -0.01 -3.08 11.54
N ALA A 87 -0.87 -3.63 10.68
CA ALA A 87 -2.07 -4.34 11.12
C ALA A 87 -1.76 -5.81 11.50
N HIS A 88 -2.59 -6.37 12.39
CA HIS A 88 -2.44 -7.75 12.88
C HIS A 88 -2.61 -8.83 11.79
N ASN A 89 -3.17 -8.46 10.63
CA ASN A 89 -3.35 -9.33 9.47
C ASN A 89 -2.19 -9.22 8.46
N HIS A 90 -1.02 -8.73 8.90
CA HIS A 90 0.18 -8.56 8.06
C HIS A 90 0.03 -7.53 6.93
N GLN A 91 -0.85 -6.54 7.10
CA GLN A 91 -0.98 -5.41 6.18
C GLN A 91 -0.17 -4.22 6.69
N VAL A 92 0.59 -3.59 5.79
CA VAL A 92 1.28 -2.33 6.05
C VAL A 92 0.35 -1.20 5.60
N ARG A 93 -0.15 -0.39 6.53
CA ARG A 93 -0.98 0.78 6.18
C ARG A 93 -0.08 1.92 5.77
N ILE A 94 -0.30 2.42 4.57
CA ILE A 94 0.48 3.47 3.94
C ILE A 94 -0.36 4.73 3.83
N ARG A 95 0.22 5.87 4.17
CA ARG A 95 -0.32 7.19 3.85
C ARG A 95 0.44 7.74 2.64
N LEU A 96 -0.26 7.97 1.54
CA LEU A 96 0.35 8.56 0.35
C LEU A 96 0.66 10.04 0.60
N ASP A 97 1.78 10.50 0.04
CA ASP A 97 2.24 11.89 0.15
C ASP A 97 1.23 12.85 -0.50
N GLU A 98 0.74 12.46 -1.68
CA GLU A 98 -0.28 13.18 -2.46
C GLU A 98 -1.63 13.32 -1.73
N TRP A 99 -1.85 12.52 -0.68
CA TRP A 99 -3.07 12.58 0.15
C TRP A 99 -2.86 13.36 1.45
N ARG A 100 -1.69 13.98 1.65
CA ARG A 100 -1.41 14.77 2.85
C ARG A 100 -2.00 16.18 2.78
N GLU A 101 -2.40 16.67 1.62
CA GLU A 101 -2.76 18.09 1.36
C GLU A 101 -4.27 18.33 1.21
N ALA A 102 -5.09 17.75 2.10
CA ALA A 102 -6.56 17.92 2.07
C ALA A 102 -7.13 18.67 3.27
N ASP A 103 -6.28 19.26 4.10
CA ASP A 103 -6.66 19.95 5.34
C ASP A 103 -6.22 21.42 5.23
N GLU A 104 -6.82 22.16 4.29
CA GLU A 104 -6.89 23.62 4.28
C GLU A 104 -8.28 24.10 3.84
#